data_AF-A0A7C1CCK1-F1
#
_entry.id   AF-A0A7C1CCK1-F1
#
_cell.length_a   1.000
_cell.length_b   1.000
_cell.length_c   1.000
_cell.angle_alpha   90.00
_cell.angle_beta   90.00
_cell.angle_gamma   90.00
#
_symmetry.space_group_name_H-M   'P 1'
#
loop_
_entity.id
_entity.type
_entity.pdbx_description
1 polymer ?
#
loop_
_entity_poly.entity_id
_entity_poly.type
_entity_poly.pdbx_seq_one_letter_code
_entity_poly.pdbx_strand_id
1 'polypeptide(L)'
;AIEKTGELTTIMTSEIPTGSTKLSRFGVEEFLASGIIVLGIEEIYGNVERVMYIRKARWAPVKPSKYIFDIVSGKGIVIREPLSEYLKRMRRG
;
A
#
# COMPACT_ATOMS: atom_id res chain seq x y z
N ALA A 1 -4.61 -5.94 -25.25
CA ALA A 1 -4.09 -6.29 -23.91
C ALA A 1 -2.65 -5.80 -23.86
N ILE A 2 -2.20 -5.11 -22.80
CA ILE A 2 -0.77 -4.86 -22.62
C ILE A 2 -0.17 -6.21 -22.18
N GLU A 3 0.21 -7.01 -23.16
CA GLU A 3 0.97 -8.23 -22.96
C GLU A 3 2.40 -7.86 -22.56
N LYS A 4 2.95 -8.60 -21.58
CA LYS A 4 4.32 -8.50 -21.13
C LYS A 4 5.25 -8.75 -22.31
N THR A 5 5.79 -7.69 -22.89
CA THR A 5 6.55 -7.73 -24.15
C THR A 5 8.07 -7.85 -23.93
N GLY A 6 8.53 -8.06 -22.69
CA GLY A 6 9.95 -8.23 -22.35
C GLY A 6 10.23 -8.58 -20.88
N GLU A 7 11.51 -8.59 -20.49
CA GLU A 7 12.01 -8.90 -19.14
C GLU A 7 12.24 -7.67 -18.25
N LEU A 8 11.51 -6.57 -18.50
CA LEU A 8 11.62 -5.36 -17.69
C LEU A 8 10.69 -5.43 -16.46
N THR A 9 11.21 -5.09 -15.28
CA THR A 9 10.36 -4.84 -14.09
C THR A 9 9.97 -3.38 -14.06
N THR A 10 8.69 -3.09 -14.27
CA THR A 10 8.15 -1.72 -14.29
C THR A 10 7.35 -1.46 -13.03
N ILE A 11 7.60 -0.33 -12.39
CA ILE A 11 6.76 0.22 -11.32
C ILE A 11 6.01 1.42 -11.88
N MET A 12 4.69 1.43 -11.70
CA MET A 12 3.83 2.53 -12.09
C MET A 12 3.18 3.13 -10.84
N THR A 13 3.05 4.45 -10.82
CA THR A 13 2.36 5.18 -9.75
C THR A 13 1.04 5.72 -10.26
N SER A 14 -0.01 5.61 -9.45
CA SER A 14 -1.32 6.21 -9.72
C SER A 14 -1.88 6.80 -8.43
N GLU A 15 -2.65 7.88 -8.57
CA GLU A 15 -3.30 8.54 -7.45
C GLU A 15 -4.67 7.90 -7.18
N ILE A 16 -5.02 7.80 -5.90
CA ILE A 16 -6.35 7.40 -5.45
C ILE A 16 -7.12 8.67 -5.08
N PRO A 17 -8.25 8.99 -5.73
CA PRO A 17 -9.04 10.15 -5.38
C PRO A 17 -9.50 10.07 -3.91
N THR A 18 -9.27 11.13 -3.14
CA THR A 18 -9.67 11.23 -1.72
C THR A 18 -11.17 11.05 -1.56
N GLY A 19 -11.60 10.23 -0.60
CA GLY A 19 -13.01 9.91 -0.37
C GLY A 19 -13.60 8.89 -1.34
N SER A 20 -12.78 8.30 -2.22
CA SER A 20 -13.18 7.22 -3.12
C SER A 20 -12.84 5.85 -2.56
N THR A 21 -13.70 4.87 -2.81
CA THR A 21 -13.40 3.44 -2.60
C THR A 21 -12.63 2.82 -3.78
N LYS A 22 -12.38 3.59 -4.84
CA LYS A 22 -11.58 3.16 -6.01
C LYS A 22 -10.11 3.05 -5.63
N LEU A 23 -9.34 2.13 -6.22
CA LEU A 23 -7.89 2.00 -5.94
C LEU A 23 -7.02 2.70 -7.00
N SER A 24 -7.64 3.44 -7.93
CA SER A 24 -6.97 4.24 -8.95
C SER A 24 -7.93 5.29 -9.53
N ARG A 25 -7.38 6.32 -10.20
CA ARG A 25 -8.18 7.43 -10.77
C ARG A 25 -9.18 6.96 -11.83
N PHE A 26 -8.83 5.97 -12.66
CA PHE A 26 -9.70 5.47 -13.72
C PHE A 26 -10.35 4.12 -13.41
N GLY A 27 -9.92 3.42 -12.35
CA GLY A 27 -10.54 2.18 -11.87
C GLY A 27 -10.27 0.96 -12.77
N VAL A 28 -9.35 1.08 -13.74
CA VAL A 28 -8.99 0.03 -14.70
C VAL A 28 -7.57 -0.49 -14.49
N GLU A 29 -6.70 0.33 -13.92
CA GLU A 29 -5.28 0.08 -13.74
C GLU A 29 -5.01 -1.14 -12.83
N GLU A 30 -5.92 -1.38 -11.89
CA GLU A 30 -5.91 -2.51 -10.95
C GLU A 30 -6.07 -3.88 -11.64
N PHE A 31 -6.74 -3.89 -12.79
CA PHE A 31 -6.98 -5.11 -13.57
C PHE A 31 -5.78 -5.44 -14.48
N LEU A 32 -5.04 -4.42 -14.89
CA LEU A 32 -3.86 -4.53 -15.74
C LEU A 32 -2.60 -4.94 -14.95
N ALA A 33 -2.49 -4.51 -13.69
CA ALA A 33 -1.31 -4.79 -12.88
C ALA A 33 -1.24 -6.24 -12.36
N SER A 34 -0.03 -6.80 -12.39
CA SER A 34 0.27 -8.13 -11.82
C SER A 34 0.50 -8.08 -10.30
N GLY A 35 0.98 -6.94 -9.80
CA GLY A 35 1.10 -6.64 -8.37
C GLY A 35 0.55 -5.25 -8.08
N ILE A 36 -0.02 -5.05 -6.90
CA ILE A 36 -0.59 -3.79 -6.43
C ILE A 36 -0.14 -3.55 -5.00
N ILE A 37 0.59 -2.45 -4.79
CA ILE A 37 0.95 -1.93 -3.48
C ILE A 37 0.09 -0.70 -3.24
N VAL A 38 -0.63 -0.67 -2.13
CA VAL A 38 -1.48 0.46 -1.75
C VAL A 38 -0.78 1.23 -0.65
N LEU A 39 -0.66 2.54 -0.84
CA LEU A 39 -0.18 3.51 0.14
C LEU A 39 -1.38 4.37 0.54
N GLY A 40 -1.67 4.43 1.84
CA GLY A 40 -2.79 5.17 2.38
C GLY A 40 -2.39 5.99 3.59
N ILE A 41 -3.22 6.97 3.89
CA ILE A 41 -3.19 7.73 5.14
C ILE A 41 -4.47 7.36 5.88
N GLU A 42 -4.34 6.91 7.12
CA GLU A 42 -5.45 6.58 8.00
C GLU A 42 -5.37 7.45 9.27
N GLU A 43 -6.51 7.98 9.71
CA GLU A 43 -6.59 8.67 11.00
C GLU A 43 -6.89 7.65 12.10
N ILE A 44 -5.96 7.52 13.05
CA ILE A 44 -6.00 6.50 14.09
C ILE A 44 -5.77 7.18 15.45
N TYR A 45 -6.78 7.16 16.32
CA TYR A 45 -6.72 7.80 17.64
C TYR A 45 -6.31 9.29 17.59
N GLY A 46 -6.80 10.03 16.58
CA GLY A 46 -6.45 11.44 16.35
C GLY A 46 -5.06 11.68 15.76
N ASN A 47 -4.30 10.61 15.47
CA ASN A 47 -3.01 10.70 14.79
C ASN A 47 -3.16 10.31 13.32
N VAL A 48 -2.45 11.02 12.45
CA VAL A 48 -2.40 10.73 11.01
C VAL A 48 -1.27 9.73 10.76
N GLU A 49 -1.63 8.49 10.46
CA GLU A 49 -0.70 7.39 10.28
C GLU A 49 -0.64 6.94 8.82
N ARG A 50 0.55 6.60 8.33
CA ARG A 50 0.75 6.09 6.96
C ARG A 50 0.71 4.56 6.97
N VAL A 51 -0.18 4.01 6.16
CA VAL A 51 -0.43 2.56 6.09
C VAL A 51 -0.12 2.04 4.70
N MET A 52 0.63 0.95 4.63
CA MET A 52 0.93 0.24 3.39
C MET A 52 0.43 -1.20 3.46
N TYR A 53 -0.07 -1.72 2.35
CA TYR A 53 -0.32 -3.15 2.20
C TYR A 53 -0.24 -3.58 0.74
N ILE A 54 -0.01 -4.88 0.54
CA ILE A 54 -0.03 -5.50 -0.78
C ILE A 54 -1.45 -6.01 -1.04
N ARG A 55 -2.14 -5.39 -1.99
CA ARG A 55 -3.51 -5.76 -2.36
C ARG A 55 -3.55 -7.01 -3.23
N LYS A 56 -2.55 -7.17 -4.10
CA LYS A 56 -2.46 -8.24 -5.09
C LYS A 56 -0.99 -8.50 -5.41
N ALA A 57 -0.62 -9.76 -5.52
CA ALA A 57 0.67 -10.18 -6.06
C ALA A 57 0.47 -11.53 -6.75
N ARG A 58 0.23 -11.51 -8.07
CA ARG A 58 0.07 -12.76 -8.84
C ARG A 58 1.37 -13.57 -8.72
N TRP A 59 1.24 -14.85 -8.39
CA TRP A 59 2.36 -15.81 -8.32
C TRP A 59 3.36 -15.60 -7.18
N ALA A 60 3.04 -14.74 -6.19
CA ALA A 60 3.85 -14.58 -4.98
C ALA A 60 3.01 -14.81 -3.71
N PRO A 61 3.46 -15.67 -2.77
CA PRO A 61 2.76 -15.89 -1.52
C PRO A 61 2.97 -14.71 -0.57
N VAL A 62 2.15 -13.67 -0.72
CA VAL A 62 2.14 -12.52 0.20
C VAL A 62 0.98 -12.68 1.17
N LYS A 63 1.28 -12.78 2.46
CA LYS A 63 0.24 -12.75 3.50
C LYS A 63 -0.44 -11.38 3.52
N PRO A 64 -1.77 -11.29 3.42
CA PRO A 64 -2.47 -10.02 3.55
C PRO A 64 -2.23 -9.42 4.94
N SER A 65 -1.48 -8.33 5.02
CA SER A 65 -1.27 -7.58 6.25
C SER A 65 -1.03 -6.11 5.94
N LYS A 66 -1.58 -5.24 6.80
CA LYS A 66 -1.34 -3.80 6.79
C LYS A 66 -0.18 -3.47 7.70
N TYR A 67 0.70 -2.57 7.28
CA TYR A 67 1.86 -2.12 8.03
C TYR A 67 1.87 -0.60 8.14
N ILE A 68 2.33 -0.09 9.28
CA ILE A 68 2.69 1.32 9.42
C ILE A 68 4.03 1.53 8.71
N PHE A 69 4.19 2.66 8.02
CA PHE A 69 5.48 3.05 7.46
C PHE A 69 5.77 4.54 7.68
N ASP A 70 7.06 4.87 7.80
CA ASP A 70 7.54 6.24 7.91
C ASP A 70 8.39 6.61 6.69
N ILE A 71 8.48 7.91 6.37
CA ILE A 71 9.44 8.43 5.41
C ILE A 71 10.54 9.12 6.20
N VAL A 72 11.70 8.47 6.28
CA VAL A 72 12.83 8.94 7.09
C VAL A 72 13.89 9.55 6.19
N SER A 73 14.34 10.77 6.51
CA SER A 73 15.41 11.45 5.76
C SER A 73 16.67 10.58 5.68
N GLY A 74 17.24 10.46 4.49
CA GLY A 74 18.41 9.61 4.22
C GLY A 74 18.15 8.10 4.19
N LYS A 75 16.92 7.63 4.48
CA LYS A 75 16.55 6.20 4.41
C LYS A 75 15.40 5.90 3.45
N GLY A 76 14.49 6.87 3.24
CA GLY A 76 13.29 6.68 2.42
C GLY A 76 12.17 6.01 3.21
N ILE A 77 11.45 5.10 2.55
CA ILE A 77 10.30 4.40 3.15
C ILE A 77 10.79 3.31 4.10
N VAL A 78 10.43 3.43 5.38
CA VAL A 78 10.77 2.47 6.43
C VAL A 78 9.49 1.81 6.92
N ILE A 79 9.35 0.51 6.68
CA ILE A 79 8.23 -0.29 7.18
C ILE A 79 8.48 -0.57 8.67
N ARG A 80 7.45 -0.34 9.49
CA ARG A 80 7.47 -0.55 10.93
C ARG A 80 6.72 -1.83 11.31
N GLU A 81 5.84 -1.73 12.29
CA GLU A 81 5.05 -2.83 12.83
C GLU A 81 3.77 -3.05 12.00
N PRO A 82 3.19 -4.27 12.03
CA PRO A 82 1.85 -4.51 11.53
C PRO A 82 0.84 -3.56 12.21
N LEU A 83 -0.15 -3.08 11.45
CA LEU A 83 -1.20 -2.21 11.96
C LEU A 83 -1.92 -2.84 13.17
N SER A 84 -2.07 -4.16 13.19
CA SER A 84 -2.68 -4.88 14.30
C SER A 84 -1.88 -4.79 15.61
N GLU A 85 -0.55 -4.74 15.53
CA GLU A 85 0.33 -4.55 16.70
C GLU A 85 0.33 -3.09 17.14
N TYR A 86 0.40 -2.15 16.19
CA TYR A 86 0.27 -0.72 16.46
C TYR A 86 -1.02 -0.40 17.22
N LEU A 87 -2.17 -0.90 16.74
CA LEU A 87 -3.47 -0.68 17.39
C LEU A 87 -3.54 -1.30 18.79
N LYS A 88 -2.93 -2.47 19.02
CA LYS A 88 -2.85 -3.08 20.35
C LYS A 88 -2.01 -2.22 21.31
N ARG A 89 -0.92 -1.63 20.82
CA ARG A 89 -0.05 -0.75 21.60
C ARG A 89 -0.77 0.55 21.97
N MET A 90 -1.45 1.18 21.00
CA MET A 90 -2.21 2.41 21.23
C MET A 90 -3.41 2.23 22.16
N ARG A 91 -4.03 1.04 22.22
CA ARG A 91 -5.13 0.73 23.16
C ARG A 91 -4.68 0.54 24.60
N ARG A 92 -3.39 0.33 24.85
CA ARG A 92 -2.83 0.03 26.19
C ARG A 92 -2.20 1.24 26.87
N GLY A 93 -2.01 2.35 26.14
CA GLY A 93 -1.58 3.64 26.68
C GLY A 93 -2.78 4.54 26.90
#